data_AF-Q161H4-F1
#
_entry.id   AF-Q161H4-F1
#
_cell.length_a   1.000
_cell.length_b   1.000
_cell.length_c   1.000
_cell.angle_alpha   90.00
_cell.angle_beta   90.00
_cell.angle_gamma   90.00
#
_symmetry.space_group_name_H-M   'P 1'
#
loop_
_entity.id
_entity.type
_entity.pdbx_description
1 polymer ?
#
loop_
_entity_poly.entity_id
_entity_poly.type
_entity_poly.pdbx_seq_one_letter_code
_entity_poly.pdbx_strand_id
1 'polypeptide(L)'
;MLGQHGLRTLSFHYIDTRGFGMIRIALLTVLFVVSTMARGQDVPTPEGPMTMERMAGIIAALDPDVSQRGPTFEFTIQDIPIIVIADPRADRMRAMVPIRSADALEQAELLRLMQANFDSALDARYAVAQGRLWGVFIHPLSPLERDQLISGLAQTVSVALTYGQSYSGGASVFGGGDSSGIYQKLLEELQKRGEEL
;
A
#
# COMPACT_ATOMS: atom_id res chain seq x y z
N MET A 1 75.82 -60.83 -28.67
CA MET A 1 76.60 -60.54 -27.44
C MET A 1 75.79 -59.56 -26.61
N LEU A 2 75.05 -60.05 -25.61
CA LEU A 2 75.45 -60.12 -24.19
C LEU A 2 75.80 -58.75 -23.58
N GLY A 3 75.08 -58.40 -22.51
CA GLY A 3 75.48 -57.32 -21.61
C GLY A 3 74.37 -56.90 -20.65
N GLN A 4 74.19 -57.67 -19.58
CA GLN A 4 73.24 -57.43 -18.49
C GLN A 4 73.64 -56.28 -17.54
N HIS A 5 72.63 -55.90 -16.72
CA HIS A 5 72.68 -55.51 -15.31
C HIS A 5 72.72 -54.03 -14.90
N GLY A 6 71.75 -53.69 -14.03
CA GLY A 6 71.93 -52.64 -13.02
C GLY A 6 70.63 -52.01 -12.52
N LEU A 7 69.84 -52.71 -11.69
CA LEU A 7 68.81 -52.07 -10.86
C LEU A 7 69.48 -51.14 -9.83
N ARG A 8 69.08 -49.87 -9.78
CA ARG A 8 69.19 -49.02 -8.59
C ARG A 8 67.97 -48.12 -8.43
N THR A 9 67.17 -48.49 -7.43
CA THR A 9 66.51 -47.61 -6.45
C THR A 9 65.60 -46.49 -6.98
N LEU A 10 64.31 -46.79 -7.01
CA LEU A 10 63.20 -45.83 -7.09
C LEU A 10 63.30 -44.84 -5.92
N SER A 11 63.70 -43.60 -6.21
CA SER A 11 63.47 -42.47 -5.32
C SER A 11 62.13 -41.84 -5.69
N PHE A 12 61.13 -42.05 -4.84
CA PHE A 12 59.85 -41.36 -4.89
C PHE A 12 60.12 -39.86 -4.69
N HIS A 13 60.02 -39.07 -5.76
CA HIS A 13 59.91 -37.62 -5.64
C HIS A 13 58.50 -37.32 -5.12
N TYR A 14 58.40 -36.92 -3.87
CA TYR A 14 57.20 -36.35 -3.29
C TYR A 14 56.92 -35.03 -4.00
N ILE A 15 56.03 -35.03 -5.00
CA ILE A 15 55.48 -33.80 -5.56
C ILE A 15 54.46 -33.29 -4.53
N ASP A 16 54.89 -32.28 -3.79
CA ASP A 16 54.08 -31.48 -2.90
C ASP A 16 52.87 -30.91 -3.66
N THR A 17 51.66 -31.33 -3.27
CA THR A 17 50.38 -30.88 -3.84
C THR A 17 49.78 -29.71 -3.05
N ARG A 18 50.60 -28.93 -2.33
CA ARG A 18 50.15 -27.72 -1.63
C ARG A 18 50.22 -26.48 -2.52
N GLY A 19 49.34 -26.40 -3.51
CA GLY A 19 49.29 -25.19 -4.36
C GLY A 19 48.03 -24.97 -5.20
N PHE A 20 47.12 -25.94 -5.27
CA PHE A 20 45.98 -25.86 -6.20
C PHE A 20 44.60 -25.66 -5.55
N GLY A 21 44.51 -25.67 -4.22
CA GLY A 21 43.23 -25.56 -3.49
C GLY A 21 42.66 -24.14 -3.36
N MET A 22 43.51 -23.14 -3.12
CA MET A 22 43.02 -21.79 -2.77
C MET A 22 42.58 -20.94 -3.96
N ILE A 23 43.14 -21.16 -5.16
CA ILE A 23 42.81 -20.37 -6.35
C ILE A 23 41.42 -20.73 -6.90
N ARG A 24 40.98 -22.00 -6.76
CA ARG A 24 39.63 -22.42 -7.17
C ARG A 24 38.53 -21.89 -6.26
N ILE A 25 38.80 -21.78 -4.95
CA ILE A 25 37.83 -21.26 -3.98
C ILE A 25 37.71 -19.73 -4.10
N ALA A 26 38.83 -19.01 -4.29
CA ALA A 26 38.79 -17.56 -4.48
C ALA A 26 38.01 -17.15 -5.76
N LEU A 27 38.16 -17.88 -6.87
CA LEU A 27 37.39 -17.62 -8.10
C LEU A 27 35.88 -17.88 -7.94
N LEU A 28 35.50 -18.92 -7.18
CA LEU A 28 34.10 -19.25 -6.90
C LEU A 28 33.43 -18.23 -5.97
N THR A 29 34.19 -17.64 -5.04
CA THR A 29 33.65 -16.62 -4.12
C THR A 29 33.45 -15.29 -4.83
N VAL A 30 34.34 -14.92 -5.78
CA VAL A 30 34.16 -13.73 -6.63
C VAL A 30 32.99 -13.89 -7.61
N LEU A 31 32.77 -15.10 -8.18
CA LEU A 31 31.61 -15.35 -9.04
C LEU A 31 30.27 -15.28 -8.28
N PHE A 32 30.24 -15.66 -7.00
CA PHE A 32 29.02 -15.62 -6.20
C PHE A 32 28.64 -14.18 -5.80
N VAL A 33 29.63 -13.32 -5.53
CA VAL A 33 29.38 -11.90 -5.21
C VAL A 33 28.89 -11.13 -6.42
N VAL A 34 29.44 -11.37 -7.62
CA VAL A 34 29.01 -10.70 -8.86
C VAL A 34 27.57 -11.09 -9.27
N SER A 35 27.14 -12.31 -8.96
CA SER A 35 25.79 -12.79 -9.32
C SER A 35 24.66 -12.11 -8.54
N THR A 36 24.95 -11.50 -7.39
CA THR A 36 23.94 -10.79 -6.59
C THR A 36 23.67 -9.35 -7.04
N MET A 37 24.64 -8.70 -7.67
CA MET A 37 24.49 -7.32 -8.20
C MET A 37 23.69 -7.27 -9.51
N ALA A 38 23.49 -8.41 -10.18
CA ALA A 38 22.78 -8.51 -11.45
C ALA A 38 21.26 -8.74 -11.31
N ARG A 39 20.69 -8.66 -10.09
CA ARG A 39 19.25 -8.42 -9.97
C ARG A 39 19.03 -6.95 -10.25
N GLY A 40 18.80 -6.60 -11.52
CA GLY A 40 18.31 -5.29 -11.90
C GLY A 40 17.17 -4.92 -10.97
N GLN A 41 17.35 -3.87 -10.18
CA GLN A 41 16.23 -3.22 -9.54
C GLN A 41 15.45 -2.59 -10.70
N ASP A 42 14.34 -3.20 -11.10
CA ASP A 42 13.35 -2.56 -11.96
C ASP A 42 12.83 -1.34 -11.19
N VAL A 43 13.55 -0.22 -11.26
CA VAL A 43 13.06 1.06 -10.75
C VAL A 43 11.86 1.39 -11.63
N PRO A 44 10.64 1.45 -11.07
CA PRO A 44 9.46 1.79 -11.86
C PRO A 44 9.73 3.13 -12.55
N THR A 45 9.51 3.18 -13.86
CA THR A 45 9.56 4.46 -14.57
C THR A 45 8.48 5.36 -13.97
N PRO A 46 8.79 6.60 -13.56
CA PRO A 46 7.79 7.51 -13.02
C PRO A 46 6.60 7.62 -13.96
N GLU A 47 5.39 7.46 -13.42
CA GLU A 47 4.17 7.62 -14.21
C GLU A 47 4.08 9.08 -14.72
N GLY A 48 3.51 9.25 -15.92
CA GLY A 48 3.15 10.59 -16.38
C GLY A 48 2.10 11.24 -15.45
N PRO A 49 1.96 12.58 -15.46
CA PRO A 49 1.02 13.27 -14.58
C PRO A 49 -0.42 12.77 -14.78
N MET A 50 -1.25 12.82 -13.73
CA MET A 50 -2.67 12.55 -13.91
C MET A 50 -3.32 13.66 -14.72
N THR A 51 -3.95 13.28 -15.82
CA THR A 51 -4.82 14.15 -16.61
C THR A 51 -6.28 13.73 -16.42
N MET A 52 -7.22 14.59 -16.82
CA MET A 52 -8.64 14.23 -16.83
C MET A 52 -8.91 12.98 -17.67
N GLU A 53 -8.25 12.86 -18.82
CA GLU A 53 -8.38 11.71 -19.73
C GLU A 53 -7.83 10.43 -19.10
N ARG A 54 -6.63 10.51 -18.49
CA ARG A 54 -6.02 9.38 -17.81
C ARG A 54 -6.88 8.90 -16.64
N MET A 55 -7.39 9.84 -15.84
CA MET A 55 -8.30 9.53 -14.73
C MET A 55 -9.60 8.90 -15.21
N ALA A 56 -10.20 9.42 -16.31
CA ALA A 56 -11.39 8.85 -16.91
C ALA A 56 -11.18 7.40 -17.35
N GLY A 57 -10.05 7.11 -18.00
CA GLY A 57 -9.69 5.75 -18.40
C GLY A 57 -9.51 4.79 -17.22
N ILE A 58 -8.92 5.27 -16.11
CA ILE A 58 -8.78 4.47 -14.89
C ILE A 58 -10.16 4.21 -14.25
N ILE A 59 -11.00 5.23 -14.12
CA ILE A 59 -12.34 5.08 -13.51
C ILE A 59 -13.23 4.18 -14.36
N ALA A 60 -13.22 4.31 -15.69
CA ALA A 60 -13.99 3.45 -16.59
C ALA A 60 -13.55 1.98 -16.52
N ALA A 61 -12.29 1.71 -16.16
CA ALA A 61 -11.82 0.35 -15.90
C ALA A 61 -12.32 -0.23 -14.56
N LEU A 62 -12.69 0.62 -13.60
CA LEU A 62 -13.28 0.22 -12.32
C LEU A 62 -14.79 0.04 -12.44
N ASP A 63 -15.46 0.93 -13.17
CA ASP A 63 -16.90 0.88 -13.44
C ASP A 63 -17.16 1.33 -14.89
N PRO A 64 -17.47 0.38 -15.81
CA PRO A 64 -17.78 0.69 -17.21
C PRO A 64 -19.00 1.60 -17.39
N ASP A 65 -19.89 1.68 -16.39
CA ASP A 65 -21.12 2.47 -16.43
C ASP A 65 -20.95 3.88 -15.85
N VAL A 66 -19.70 4.31 -15.59
CA VAL A 66 -19.39 5.66 -15.07
C VAL A 66 -20.06 6.77 -15.89
N SER A 67 -20.77 7.65 -15.20
CA SER A 67 -21.30 8.88 -15.77
C SER A 67 -20.30 10.02 -15.61
N GLN A 68 -19.79 10.55 -16.72
CA GLN A 68 -18.96 11.75 -16.71
C GLN A 68 -19.77 12.99 -17.14
N ARG A 69 -19.76 14.04 -16.32
CA ARG A 69 -20.38 15.35 -16.61
C ARG A 69 -19.41 16.47 -16.28
N GLY A 70 -18.71 16.96 -17.30
CA GLY A 70 -17.69 18.00 -17.14
C GLY A 70 -16.55 17.53 -16.21
N PRO A 71 -16.28 18.23 -15.10
CA PRO A 71 -15.24 17.84 -14.14
C PRO A 71 -15.64 16.70 -13.18
N THR A 72 -16.88 16.21 -13.28
CA THR A 72 -17.48 15.27 -12.33
C THR A 72 -17.60 13.88 -12.94
N PHE A 73 -17.27 12.86 -12.16
CA PHE A 73 -17.48 11.45 -12.42
C PHE A 73 -18.38 10.88 -11.33
N GLU A 74 -19.39 10.12 -11.71
CA GLU A 74 -20.30 9.42 -10.82
C GLU A 74 -20.34 7.95 -11.22
N PHE A 75 -20.07 7.07 -10.26
CA PHE A 75 -19.95 5.63 -10.47
C PHE A 75 -20.11 4.90 -9.14
N THR A 76 -20.00 3.57 -9.16
CA THR A 76 -20.10 2.75 -7.95
C THR A 76 -18.89 1.84 -7.75
N ILE A 77 -18.57 1.55 -6.50
CA ILE A 77 -17.69 0.44 -6.12
C ILE A 77 -18.42 -0.37 -5.05
N GLN A 78 -18.68 -1.66 -5.31
CA GLN A 78 -19.48 -2.51 -4.41
C GLN A 78 -20.84 -1.88 -4.05
N ASP A 79 -21.55 -1.36 -5.05
CA ASP A 79 -22.83 -0.65 -4.92
C ASP A 79 -22.79 0.66 -4.09
N ILE A 80 -21.59 1.11 -3.69
CA ILE A 80 -21.43 2.38 -2.97
C ILE A 80 -21.23 3.50 -3.98
N PRO A 81 -22.09 4.54 -3.95
CA PRO A 81 -21.98 5.66 -4.87
C PRO A 81 -20.76 6.53 -4.55
N ILE A 82 -19.94 6.76 -5.56
CA ILE A 82 -18.76 7.62 -5.50
C ILE A 82 -18.95 8.79 -6.46
N ILE A 83 -18.59 9.97 -5.97
CA ILE A 83 -18.52 11.20 -6.77
C ILE A 83 -17.08 11.68 -6.77
N VAL A 84 -16.43 11.70 -7.93
CA VAL A 84 -15.10 12.30 -8.11
C VAL A 84 -15.26 13.64 -8.84
N ILE A 85 -14.62 14.68 -8.32
CA ILE A 85 -14.55 15.99 -8.97
C ILE A 85 -13.09 16.38 -9.09
N ALA A 86 -12.65 16.74 -10.29
CA ALA A 86 -11.30 17.21 -10.55
C ALA A 86 -11.28 18.53 -11.31
N ASP A 87 -10.37 19.42 -10.89
CA ASP A 87 -10.10 20.70 -11.53
C ASP A 87 -8.60 20.76 -11.90
N PRO A 88 -8.27 20.58 -13.19
CA PRO A 88 -6.89 20.69 -13.66
C PRO A 88 -6.29 22.10 -13.52
N ARG A 89 -7.12 23.15 -13.49
CA ARG A 89 -6.63 24.53 -13.35
C ARG A 89 -6.22 24.82 -11.91
N ALA A 90 -6.98 24.31 -10.95
CA ALA A 90 -6.68 24.43 -9.52
C ALA A 90 -5.70 23.34 -9.03
N ASP A 91 -5.39 22.36 -9.87
CA ASP A 91 -4.63 21.15 -9.53
C ASP A 91 -5.20 20.46 -8.29
N ARG A 92 -6.49 20.12 -8.34
CA ARG A 92 -7.20 19.49 -7.23
C ARG A 92 -8.14 18.40 -7.72
N MET A 93 -8.20 17.33 -6.96
CA MET A 93 -9.18 16.26 -7.10
C MET A 93 -9.75 15.95 -5.72
N ARG A 94 -11.05 15.65 -5.67
CA ARG A 94 -11.66 15.00 -4.51
C ARG A 94 -12.55 13.85 -4.94
N ALA A 95 -12.45 12.73 -4.25
CA ALA A 95 -13.40 11.62 -4.29
C ALA A 95 -14.27 11.69 -3.04
N MET A 96 -15.57 11.48 -3.18
CA MET A 96 -16.53 11.65 -2.09
C MET A 96 -17.54 10.50 -2.09
N VAL A 97 -17.85 10.00 -0.90
CA VAL A 97 -18.94 9.05 -0.67
C VAL A 97 -19.91 9.66 0.34
N PRO A 98 -21.21 9.79 0.00
CA PRO A 98 -22.22 10.26 0.96
C PRO A 98 -22.46 9.19 2.02
N ILE A 99 -22.47 9.56 3.31
CA ILE A 99 -22.71 8.63 4.41
C ILE A 99 -24.15 8.78 4.94
N ARG A 100 -24.49 9.93 5.53
CA ARG A 100 -25.83 10.20 6.09
C ARG A 100 -26.10 11.70 6.26
N SER A 101 -27.33 12.10 6.60
CA SER A 101 -27.58 13.47 7.06
C SER A 101 -26.74 13.79 8.31
N ALA A 102 -26.16 14.99 8.33
CA ALA A 102 -25.39 15.52 9.45
C ALA A 102 -26.27 16.11 10.56
N ASP A 103 -27.57 16.30 10.32
CA ASP A 103 -28.48 16.98 11.25
C ASP A 103 -28.64 16.22 12.59
N ALA A 104 -28.39 14.92 12.57
CA ALA A 104 -28.50 14.02 13.72
C ALA A 104 -27.13 13.51 14.20
N LEU A 105 -26.04 14.25 13.94
CA LEU A 105 -24.73 13.96 14.51
C LEU A 105 -24.59 14.58 15.89
N GLU A 106 -24.41 13.73 16.89
CA GLU A 106 -24.15 14.17 18.27
C GLU A 106 -22.72 14.69 18.42
N GLN A 107 -22.47 15.54 19.43
CA GLN A 107 -21.14 16.11 19.66
C GLN A 107 -20.06 15.05 19.92
N ALA A 108 -20.41 13.98 20.66
CA ALA A 108 -19.51 12.87 20.90
C ALA A 108 -19.14 12.12 19.60
N GLU A 109 -20.10 12.02 18.68
CA GLU A 109 -19.88 11.39 17.39
C GLU A 109 -18.97 12.26 16.51
N LEU A 110 -19.20 13.57 16.45
CA LEU A 110 -18.30 14.51 15.77
C LEU A 110 -16.87 14.43 16.29
N LEU A 111 -16.68 14.36 17.62
CA LEU A 111 -15.36 14.17 18.22
C LEU A 111 -14.73 12.85 17.79
N ARG A 112 -15.52 11.75 17.77
CA ARG A 112 -15.04 10.44 17.31
C ARG A 112 -14.57 10.47 15.86
N LEU A 113 -15.29 11.20 14.98
CA LEU A 113 -14.89 11.40 13.58
C LEU A 113 -13.58 12.19 13.47
N MET A 114 -13.38 13.21 14.31
CA MET A 114 -12.13 13.98 14.33
C MET A 114 -10.94 13.16 14.83
N GLN A 115 -11.16 12.30 15.83
CA GLN A 115 -10.14 11.34 16.28
C GLN A 115 -9.80 10.34 15.17
N ALA A 116 -10.82 9.78 14.50
CA ALA A 116 -10.61 8.86 13.38
C ALA A 116 -9.81 9.51 12.24
N ASN A 117 -10.09 10.79 11.94
CA ASN A 117 -9.30 11.55 10.95
C ASN A 117 -7.82 11.68 11.31
N PHE A 118 -7.47 11.58 12.59
CA PHE A 118 -6.09 11.65 13.05
C PHE A 118 -5.34 10.32 12.84
N ASP A 119 -5.99 9.17 13.06
CA ASP A 119 -5.27 7.89 13.16
C ASP A 119 -5.78 6.75 12.25
N SER A 120 -7.09 6.59 12.06
CA SER A 120 -7.68 5.42 11.41
C SER A 120 -8.24 5.68 10.01
N ALA A 121 -8.56 6.92 9.66
CA ALA A 121 -9.09 7.27 8.34
C ALA A 121 -8.03 7.32 7.23
N LEU A 122 -6.74 7.25 7.59
CA LEU A 122 -5.58 7.18 6.68
C LEU A 122 -5.46 8.40 5.73
N ASP A 123 -5.66 8.22 4.42
CA ASP A 123 -5.66 9.30 3.43
C ASP A 123 -7.07 9.88 3.21
N ALA A 124 -8.11 9.13 3.60
CA ALA A 124 -9.49 9.61 3.59
C ALA A 124 -9.81 10.41 4.86
N ARG A 125 -10.88 11.22 4.79
CA ARG A 125 -11.35 12.06 5.89
C ARG A 125 -12.86 12.07 5.96
N TYR A 126 -13.40 12.09 7.17
CA TYR A 126 -14.77 12.47 7.42
C TYR A 126 -14.92 13.99 7.31
N ALA A 127 -15.92 14.45 6.57
CA ALA A 127 -16.24 15.87 6.38
C ALA A 127 -17.75 16.11 6.41
N VAL A 128 -18.15 17.29 6.91
CA VAL A 128 -19.55 17.74 6.86
C VAL A 128 -19.67 18.87 5.85
N ALA A 129 -20.60 18.72 4.91
CA ALA A 129 -20.92 19.75 3.92
C ALA A 129 -22.36 19.60 3.46
N GLN A 130 -23.07 20.73 3.31
CA GLN A 130 -24.45 20.76 2.79
C GLN A 130 -25.40 19.84 3.57
N GLY A 131 -25.34 19.85 4.91
CA GLY A 131 -26.21 19.04 5.77
C GLY A 131 -25.94 17.53 5.71
N ARG A 132 -24.79 17.10 5.18
CA ARG A 132 -24.45 15.68 5.00
C ARG A 132 -23.05 15.38 5.51
N LEU A 133 -22.90 14.19 6.09
CA LEU A 133 -21.62 13.57 6.40
C LEU A 133 -21.09 12.84 5.16
N TRP A 134 -19.82 13.06 4.86
CA TRP A 134 -19.10 12.51 3.73
C TRP A 134 -17.84 11.80 4.17
N GLY A 135 -17.50 10.71 3.49
CA GLY A 135 -16.11 10.25 3.37
C GLY A 135 -15.48 10.96 2.18
N VAL A 136 -14.28 11.52 2.34
CA VAL A 136 -13.61 12.31 1.30
C VAL A 136 -12.13 11.97 1.22
N PHE A 137 -11.63 11.72 0.02
CA PHE A 137 -10.20 11.73 -0.29
C PHE A 137 -9.88 12.94 -1.16
N ILE A 138 -8.85 13.73 -0.79
CA ILE A 138 -8.46 14.96 -1.48
C ILE A 138 -6.99 14.86 -1.85
N HIS A 139 -6.67 15.15 -3.11
CA HIS A 139 -5.29 15.10 -3.59
C HIS A 139 -5.06 16.15 -4.70
N PRO A 140 -3.85 16.69 -4.86
CA PRO A 140 -3.50 17.42 -6.08
C PRO A 140 -3.66 16.51 -7.31
N LEU A 141 -4.18 17.01 -8.43
CA LEU A 141 -4.45 16.16 -9.59
C LEU A 141 -3.15 15.69 -10.23
N SER A 142 -2.28 16.61 -10.63
CA SER A 142 -1.11 16.35 -11.45
C SER A 142 -0.13 15.31 -10.89
N PRO A 143 0.21 15.26 -9.58
CA PRO A 143 1.10 14.23 -9.04
C PRO A 143 0.37 12.94 -8.64
N LEU A 144 -0.94 12.84 -8.82
CA LEU A 144 -1.69 11.65 -8.44
C LEU A 144 -1.30 10.46 -9.33
N GLU A 145 -0.81 9.40 -8.72
CA GLU A 145 -0.51 8.15 -9.42
C GLU A 145 -1.76 7.25 -9.50
N ARG A 146 -1.73 6.28 -10.40
CA ARG A 146 -2.84 5.33 -10.57
C ARG A 146 -3.14 4.58 -9.27
N ASP A 147 -2.11 4.06 -8.63
CA ASP A 147 -2.27 3.26 -7.41
C ASP A 147 -2.73 4.11 -6.22
N GLN A 148 -2.31 5.38 -6.18
CA GLN A 148 -2.80 6.34 -5.19
C GLN A 148 -4.28 6.66 -5.39
N LEU A 149 -4.74 6.84 -6.64
CA LEU A 149 -6.16 7.03 -6.93
C LEU A 149 -6.97 5.81 -6.48
N ILE A 150 -6.54 4.61 -6.85
CA ILE A 150 -7.23 3.35 -6.50
C ILE A 150 -7.26 3.17 -4.97
N SER A 151 -6.12 3.37 -4.30
CA SER A 151 -6.02 3.31 -2.84
C SER A 151 -6.91 4.34 -2.17
N GLY A 152 -6.88 5.60 -2.61
CA GLY A 152 -7.70 6.67 -2.05
C GLY A 152 -9.20 6.42 -2.23
N LEU A 153 -9.63 5.87 -3.37
CA LEU A 153 -11.01 5.43 -3.60
C LEU A 153 -11.40 4.31 -2.62
N ALA A 154 -10.57 3.27 -2.48
CA ALA A 154 -10.82 2.18 -1.55
C ALA A 154 -10.91 2.66 -0.10
N GLN A 155 -10.05 3.60 0.31
CA GLN A 155 -10.09 4.19 1.64
C GLN A 155 -11.33 5.06 1.86
N THR A 156 -11.75 5.81 0.83
CA THR A 156 -12.99 6.63 0.88
C THR A 156 -14.24 5.76 1.04
N VAL A 157 -14.30 4.63 0.35
CA VAL A 157 -15.37 3.64 0.51
C VAL A 157 -15.28 2.98 1.90
N SER A 158 -14.08 2.66 2.37
CA SER A 158 -13.87 2.02 3.67
C SER A 158 -14.34 2.89 4.83
N VAL A 159 -14.05 4.20 4.84
CA VAL A 159 -14.55 5.09 5.90
C VAL A 159 -16.08 5.18 5.92
N ALA A 160 -16.74 5.03 4.76
CA ALA A 160 -18.19 4.99 4.68
C ALA A 160 -18.75 3.65 5.19
N LEU A 161 -18.14 2.53 4.82
CA LEU A 161 -18.55 1.18 5.26
C LEU A 161 -18.36 0.95 6.76
N THR A 162 -17.31 1.53 7.33
CA THR A 162 -16.93 1.34 8.74
C THR A 162 -17.48 2.39 9.68
N TYR A 163 -18.18 3.40 9.15
CA TYR A 163 -18.84 4.43 9.94
C TYR A 163 -19.85 3.80 10.90
N GLY A 164 -19.84 4.25 12.17
CA GLY A 164 -20.64 3.65 13.24
C GLY A 164 -20.02 2.40 13.89
N GLN A 165 -18.92 1.89 13.32
CA GLN A 165 -18.20 0.72 13.83
C GLN A 165 -16.74 1.08 14.11
N SER A 166 -15.85 0.79 13.15
CA SER A 166 -14.41 0.94 13.29
C SER A 166 -13.88 2.31 12.88
N TYR A 167 -14.64 3.09 12.12
CA TYR A 167 -14.25 4.41 11.61
C TYR A 167 -12.87 4.40 10.91
N SER A 168 -12.63 3.41 10.04
CA SER A 168 -11.31 3.14 9.46
C SER A 168 -11.31 3.22 7.93
N GLY A 169 -10.25 3.79 7.37
CA GLY A 169 -9.96 3.81 5.93
C GLY A 169 -9.33 2.50 5.43
N GLY A 170 -8.93 1.59 6.31
CA GLY A 170 -8.34 0.30 5.93
C GLY A 170 -7.98 -0.57 7.13
N ALA A 171 -7.12 -1.57 6.90
CA ALA A 171 -6.64 -2.46 7.97
C ALA A 171 -5.56 -1.81 8.86
N SER A 172 -4.91 -0.76 8.38
CA SER A 172 -3.86 -0.05 9.11
C SER A 172 -4.45 1.08 9.96
N VAL A 173 -3.96 1.23 11.18
CA VAL A 173 -4.23 2.37 12.07
C VAL A 173 -2.88 3.00 12.38
N PHE A 174 -2.74 4.31 12.16
CA PHE A 174 -1.55 5.04 12.60
C PHE A 174 -1.50 5.09 14.13
N GLY A 175 -0.36 4.77 14.71
CA GLY A 175 -0.18 4.82 16.16
C GLY A 175 -0.19 6.24 16.72
N GLY A 176 -0.54 6.39 18.00
CA GLY A 176 -0.51 7.67 18.72
C GLY A 176 -1.83 8.44 18.75
N GLY A 177 -2.90 7.91 18.14
CA GLY A 177 -4.26 8.42 18.30
C GLY A 177 -5.12 7.60 19.26
N ASP A 178 -6.35 8.06 19.46
CA ASP A 178 -7.29 7.52 20.46
C ASP A 178 -8.01 6.24 20.00
N SER A 179 -7.99 5.92 18.70
CA SER A 179 -8.77 4.81 18.13
C SER A 179 -8.34 3.47 18.73
N SER A 180 -7.03 3.21 18.90
CA SER A 180 -6.55 1.94 19.48
C SER A 180 -7.01 1.72 20.93
N GLY A 181 -7.03 2.78 21.75
CA GLY A 181 -7.47 2.70 23.14
C GLY A 181 -8.98 2.44 23.27
N ILE A 182 -9.78 2.94 22.34
CA ILE A 182 -11.23 2.67 22.29
C ILE A 182 -11.49 1.17 22.02
N TYR A 183 -10.76 0.55 21.08
CA TYR A 183 -10.90 -0.89 20.81
C TYR A 183 -10.53 -1.75 22.02
N GLN A 184 -9.46 -1.39 22.74
CA GLN A 184 -9.03 -2.13 23.93
C GLN A 184 -10.11 -2.09 25.01
N LYS A 185 -10.68 -0.92 25.29
CA LYS A 185 -11.78 -0.77 26.27
C LYS A 185 -13.01 -1.60 25.89
N LEU A 186 -13.42 -1.56 24.62
CA LEU A 186 -14.56 -2.35 24.14
C LEU A 186 -14.29 -3.85 24.29
N LEU A 187 -13.07 -4.31 23.98
CA LEU A 187 -12.69 -5.72 24.12
C LEU A 187 -12.75 -6.16 25.58
N GLU A 188 -12.20 -5.36 26.51
CA GLU A 188 -12.26 -5.62 27.95
C GLU A 188 -13.72 -5.69 28.45
N GLU A 189 -14.59 -4.77 28.02
CA GLU A 189 -16.01 -4.78 28.37
C GLU A 189 -16.74 -6.03 27.88
N LEU A 190 -16.47 -6.47 26.64
CA LEU A 190 -17.09 -7.66 26.06
C LEU A 190 -16.59 -8.95 26.72
N GLN A 191 -15.29 -9.04 27.04
CA GLN A 191 -14.72 -10.17 27.78
C GLN A 191 -15.35 -10.30 29.17
N LYS A 192 -15.46 -9.19 29.90
CA LYS A 192 -16.09 -9.17 31.23
C LYS A 192 -17.54 -9.66 31.19
N ARG A 193 -18.32 -9.22 30.20
CA ARG A 193 -19.72 -9.67 30.02
C ARG A 193 -19.83 -11.14 29.63
N GLY A 194 -18.82 -11.70 28.97
CA GLY A 194 -18.75 -13.12 28.61
C GLY A 194 -18.39 -14.03 29.80
N GLU A 195 -17.64 -13.53 30.78
CA GLU A 195 -17.30 -14.24 32.02
C GLU A 195 -18.45 -14.26 33.05
N GLU A 196 -19.42 -13.36 32.90
CA GLU A 196 -20.62 -13.27 33.75
C GLU A 196 -21.78 -14.20 33.29
N LEU A 197 -21.60 -14.96 32.19
CA LEU A 197 -22.54 -15.94 31.62
C LEU A 197 -22.12 -17.38 31.94
#